data_AF-A0AAW2YFL7-F1
#
_entry.id   AF-A0AAW2YFL7-F1
#
_cell.length_a   1.000
_cell.length_b   1.000
_cell.length_c   1.000
_cell.angle_alpha   90.00
_cell.angle_beta   90.00
_cell.angle_gamma   90.00
#
_symmetry.space_group_name_H-M   'P 1'
#
loop_
_entity.id
_entity.type
_entity.pdbx_description
1 polymer ?
#
loop_
_entity_poly.entity_id
_entity_poly.type
_entity_poly.pdbx_seq_one_letter_code
_entity_poly.pdbx_strand_id
1 'polypeptide(L)'
;MELVLQECRRGSNLERNRATRCGGLPLAINVVGASLKQKNVEVWKDALNALRRSEPPIGSGLEDKVYSPIKWSYDVLPNECIKSCFLFCCLFPEDYNIDVEWLVGHWLAEGLLEEHHDIEEVMSRGITIIETLKDRSLLEQCQFESLKIHDIIRDVSIWISSLPENECRSLVRSGIGLEEMREDGLSVKSYNRVSFMCNKIMELPNALEECPTVTTLLLENNQMLVHIPDEFLLAFKSLKILDWSLPPCLDQLVELRVLLLQSCRSLETLPPVGGLAKLQELVCSHTSIAALPEVWKS
;
A
#
# COMPACT_ATOMS: atom_id res chain seq x y z
N MET A 1 23.25 -0.35 -15.64
CA MET A 1 23.20 1.11 -15.93
C MET A 1 23.97 1.48 -17.20
N GLU A 2 25.23 1.05 -17.38
CA GLU A 2 25.99 1.30 -18.63
C GLU A 2 25.46 0.55 -19.86
N LEU A 3 24.89 -0.65 -19.71
CA LEU A 3 24.38 -1.43 -20.85
C LEU A 3 23.10 -0.82 -21.47
N VAL A 4 22.17 -0.32 -20.65
CA VAL A 4 20.93 0.34 -21.11
C VAL A 4 21.23 1.70 -21.77
N LEU A 5 22.23 2.43 -21.26
CA LEU A 5 22.69 3.69 -21.84
C LEU A 5 23.60 3.50 -23.08
N GLN A 6 24.39 2.41 -23.15
CA GLN A 6 25.16 2.06 -24.34
C GLN A 6 24.27 1.58 -25.49
N GLU A 7 23.20 0.83 -25.21
CA GLU A 7 22.21 0.47 -26.23
C GLU A 7 21.44 1.71 -26.72
N CYS A 8 21.10 2.67 -25.86
CA CYS A 8 20.52 3.96 -26.29
C CYS A 8 21.45 4.80 -27.20
N ARG A 9 22.78 4.67 -27.07
CA ARG A 9 23.74 5.38 -27.95
C ARG A 9 23.93 4.68 -29.30
N ARG A 10 23.82 3.35 -29.35
CA ARG A 10 23.98 2.50 -30.56
C ARG A 10 22.65 2.14 -31.26
N GLY A 11 21.53 2.47 -30.65
CA GLY A 11 20.18 2.16 -31.09
C GLY A 11 19.63 3.00 -32.26
N SER A 12 18.68 2.41 -32.99
CA SER A 12 17.93 3.06 -34.07
C SER A 12 17.16 4.31 -33.58
N ASN A 13 16.70 5.18 -34.49
CA ASN A 13 15.90 6.39 -34.16
C ASN A 13 14.69 6.15 -33.24
N LEU A 14 14.22 4.89 -33.14
CA LEU A 14 13.14 4.49 -32.25
C LEU A 14 13.57 4.49 -30.77
N GLU A 15 14.81 4.07 -30.47
CA GLU A 15 15.32 3.96 -29.09
C GLU A 15 15.70 5.30 -28.49
N ARG A 16 16.17 6.24 -29.31
CA ARG A 16 16.38 7.64 -28.86
C ARG A 16 15.08 8.37 -28.55
N ASN A 17 13.99 8.08 -29.27
CA ASN A 17 12.67 8.60 -28.98
C ASN A 17 12.03 7.99 -27.71
N ARG A 18 12.48 6.80 -27.28
CA ARG A 18 12.01 6.14 -26.04
C ARG A 18 12.52 6.85 -24.79
N ALA A 19 13.81 7.21 -24.75
CA ALA A 19 14.43 7.87 -23.59
C ALA A 19 13.93 9.31 -23.36
N THR A 20 13.64 10.05 -24.43
CA THR A 20 13.19 11.46 -24.34
C THR A 20 11.80 11.62 -23.71
N ARG A 21 10.90 10.64 -23.86
CA ARG A 21 9.54 10.70 -23.28
C ARG A 21 9.47 10.36 -21.80
N CYS A 22 10.45 9.61 -21.29
CA CYS A 22 10.67 9.45 -19.85
C CYS A 22 11.45 10.63 -19.23
N GLY A 23 11.58 11.74 -19.96
CA GLY A 23 12.38 12.89 -19.54
C GLY A 23 13.88 12.61 -19.42
N GLY A 24 14.38 11.49 -19.95
CA GLY A 24 15.75 11.01 -19.71
C GLY A 24 15.99 10.46 -18.30
N LEU A 25 14.93 10.27 -17.50
CA LEU A 25 15.03 9.82 -16.11
C LEU A 25 15.26 8.30 -16.05
N PRO A 26 16.36 7.83 -15.44
CA PRO A 26 16.67 6.40 -15.37
C PRO A 26 15.55 5.55 -14.77
N LEU A 27 14.87 6.05 -13.74
CA LEU A 27 13.76 5.34 -13.10
C LEU A 27 12.59 5.11 -14.05
N ALA A 28 12.07 6.18 -14.67
CA ALA A 28 10.96 6.07 -15.62
C ALA A 28 11.30 5.18 -16.83
N ILE A 29 12.55 5.25 -17.31
CA ILE A 29 13.04 4.36 -18.38
C ILE A 29 13.05 2.90 -17.91
N ASN A 30 13.51 2.63 -16.69
CA ASN A 30 13.55 1.27 -16.13
C ASN A 30 12.14 0.70 -15.96
N VAL A 31 11.21 1.46 -15.38
CA VAL A 31 9.84 0.99 -15.13
C VAL A 31 9.10 0.68 -16.44
N VAL A 32 9.17 1.58 -17.44
CA VAL A 32 8.56 1.35 -18.76
C VAL A 32 9.26 0.21 -19.50
N GLY A 33 10.59 0.19 -19.49
CA GLY A 33 11.39 -0.85 -20.15
C GLY A 33 11.13 -2.24 -19.59
N ALA A 34 11.00 -2.34 -18.27
CA ALA A 34 10.65 -3.57 -17.56
C ALA A 34 9.23 -4.04 -17.93
N SER A 35 8.27 -3.12 -17.96
CA SER A 35 6.87 -3.40 -18.35
C SER A 35 6.71 -3.85 -19.81
N LEU A 36 7.64 -3.46 -20.69
CA LEU A 36 7.66 -3.83 -22.11
C LEU A 36 8.64 -4.96 -22.44
N LYS A 37 9.32 -5.51 -21.44
CA LYS A 37 10.26 -6.62 -21.59
C LYS A 37 9.55 -7.80 -22.26
N GLN A 38 10.19 -8.36 -23.29
CA GLN A 38 9.68 -9.50 -24.08
C GLN A 38 8.33 -9.24 -24.80
N LYS A 39 7.90 -7.98 -24.96
CA LYS A 39 6.73 -7.63 -25.78
C LYS A 39 7.10 -7.40 -27.24
N ASN A 40 6.15 -7.66 -28.15
CA ASN A 40 6.33 -7.45 -29.58
C ASN A 40 6.32 -5.95 -29.96
N VAL A 41 6.79 -5.64 -31.18
CA VAL A 41 6.97 -4.26 -31.66
C VAL A 41 5.66 -3.47 -31.68
N GLU A 42 4.54 -4.14 -31.92
CA GLU A 42 3.20 -3.54 -31.94
C GLU A 42 2.80 -3.01 -30.56
N VAL A 43 3.02 -3.80 -29.50
CA VAL A 43 2.80 -3.38 -28.11
C VAL A 43 3.71 -2.20 -27.74
N TRP A 44 4.96 -2.21 -28.20
CA TRP A 44 5.87 -1.07 -28.03
C TRP A 44 5.37 0.21 -28.71
N LYS A 45 4.81 0.11 -29.93
CA LYS A 45 4.25 1.26 -30.65
C LYS A 45 3.01 1.80 -29.95
N ASP A 46 2.14 0.92 -29.46
CA ASP A 46 0.96 1.34 -28.71
C ASP A 46 1.33 2.03 -27.40
N ALA A 47 2.29 1.48 -26.64
CA ALA A 47 2.82 2.12 -25.44
C ALA A 47 3.40 3.52 -25.72
N LEU A 48 4.18 3.66 -26.80
CA LEU A 48 4.67 4.97 -27.23
C LEU A 48 3.53 5.94 -27.59
N ASN A 49 2.47 5.45 -28.22
CA ASN A 49 1.30 6.27 -28.54
C ASN A 49 0.47 6.62 -27.31
N ALA A 50 0.39 5.75 -26.31
CA ALA A 50 -0.26 6.03 -25.02
C ALA A 50 0.50 7.13 -24.27
N LEU A 51 1.83 6.99 -24.14
CA LEU A 51 2.73 8.00 -23.54
C LEU A 51 2.76 9.33 -24.30
N ARG A 52 2.42 9.32 -25.60
CA ARG A 52 2.23 10.54 -26.42
C ARG A 52 0.92 11.24 -26.10
N ARG A 53 -0.16 10.47 -25.94
CA ARG A 53 -1.51 10.96 -25.63
C ARG A 53 -1.61 11.53 -24.21
N SER A 54 -0.73 11.13 -23.30
CA SER A 54 -0.63 11.68 -21.93
C SER A 54 0.00 13.08 -21.86
N GLU A 55 -0.05 13.87 -22.94
CA GLU A 55 0.55 15.21 -22.95
C GLU A 55 -0.17 16.16 -21.96
N PRO A 56 0.58 16.99 -21.20
CA PRO A 56 0.00 17.82 -20.16
C PRO A 56 -0.99 18.87 -20.70
N PRO A 57 -1.98 19.28 -19.89
CA PRO A 57 -2.49 20.64 -19.98
C PRO A 57 -1.31 21.59 -19.73
N ILE A 58 -1.17 22.61 -20.57
CA ILE A 58 -0.08 23.59 -20.53
C ILE A 58 0.10 24.13 -19.09
N GLY A 59 1.18 23.74 -18.37
CA GLY A 59 1.47 24.30 -17.03
C GLY A 59 2.38 23.53 -16.06
N SER A 60 2.50 22.19 -16.13
CA SER A 60 3.19 21.36 -15.11
C SER A 60 4.35 20.52 -15.69
N GLY A 61 5.51 21.13 -15.91
CA GLY A 61 6.53 20.62 -16.84
C GLY A 61 7.41 19.42 -16.45
N LEU A 62 7.41 18.96 -15.19
CA LEU A 62 8.31 17.89 -14.72
C LEU A 62 7.57 16.68 -14.10
N GLU A 63 6.59 16.92 -13.23
CA GLU A 63 5.76 15.87 -12.60
C GLU A 63 5.11 14.97 -13.67
N ASP A 64 4.54 15.55 -14.72
CA ASP A 64 3.86 14.77 -15.77
C ASP A 64 4.78 13.87 -16.59
N LYS A 65 6.06 14.25 -16.75
CA LYS A 65 7.06 13.46 -17.50
C LYS A 65 7.55 12.25 -16.71
N VAL A 66 7.42 12.27 -15.38
CA VAL A 66 7.79 11.18 -14.49
C VAL A 66 6.57 10.31 -14.17
N TYR A 67 5.42 10.95 -13.95
CA TYR A 67 4.20 10.30 -13.50
C TYR A 67 3.56 9.51 -14.65
N SER A 68 3.52 10.04 -15.86
CA SER A 68 2.88 9.35 -16.99
C SER A 68 3.53 7.99 -17.33
N PRO A 69 4.87 7.87 -17.41
CA PRO A 69 5.53 6.57 -17.61
C PRO A 69 5.25 5.53 -16.52
N ILE A 70 5.27 5.97 -15.25
CA ILE A 70 5.05 5.08 -14.11
C ILE A 70 3.56 4.67 -14.03
N LYS A 71 2.65 5.63 -14.23
CA LYS A 71 1.21 5.37 -14.34
C LYS A 71 0.90 4.41 -15.48
N TRP A 72 1.51 4.59 -16.65
CA TRP A 72 1.31 3.66 -17.76
C TRP A 72 1.72 2.22 -17.37
N SER A 73 2.83 2.08 -16.64
CA SER A 73 3.30 0.78 -16.16
C SER A 73 2.36 0.14 -15.14
N TYR A 74 1.68 0.96 -14.32
CA TYR A 74 0.55 0.56 -13.49
C TYR A 74 -0.68 0.16 -14.31
N ASP A 75 -1.06 0.95 -15.32
CA ASP A 75 -2.26 0.72 -16.14
C ASP A 75 -2.20 -0.62 -16.88
N VAL A 76 -0.99 -1.07 -17.26
CA VAL A 76 -0.74 -2.35 -17.94
C VAL A 76 -0.43 -3.53 -16.99
N LEU A 77 -0.69 -3.37 -15.69
CA LEU A 77 -0.70 -4.49 -14.76
C LEU A 77 -1.79 -5.50 -15.16
N PRO A 78 -1.59 -6.82 -14.90
CA PRO A 78 -2.38 -7.87 -15.55
C PRO A 78 -3.86 -7.87 -15.18
N ASN A 79 -4.19 -7.43 -13.97
CA ASN A 79 -5.55 -7.43 -13.43
C ASN A 79 -5.68 -6.41 -12.28
N GLU A 80 -6.91 -6.15 -11.87
CA GLU A 80 -7.25 -5.20 -10.80
C GLU A 80 -6.78 -5.66 -9.41
N CYS A 81 -6.68 -6.97 -9.16
CA CYS A 81 -6.11 -7.51 -7.93
C CYS A 81 -4.65 -7.05 -7.74
N ILE A 82 -3.79 -7.23 -8.74
CA ILE A 82 -2.38 -6.83 -8.69
C ILE A 82 -2.26 -5.30 -8.59
N LYS A 83 -3.09 -4.55 -9.32
CA LYS A 83 -3.14 -3.09 -9.22
C LYS A 83 -3.49 -2.62 -7.81
N SER A 84 -4.51 -3.21 -7.21
CA SER A 84 -4.95 -2.87 -5.86
C SER A 84 -3.91 -3.25 -4.81
N CYS A 85 -3.25 -4.41 -4.96
CA CYS A 85 -2.13 -4.84 -4.13
C CYS A 85 -0.96 -3.85 -4.20
N PHE A 86 -0.61 -3.39 -5.41
CA PHE A 86 0.41 -2.36 -5.59
C PHE A 86 0.03 -1.03 -4.94
N LEU A 87 -1.21 -0.56 -5.12
CA LEU A 87 -1.68 0.66 -4.47
C LEU A 87 -1.71 0.53 -2.94
N PHE A 88 -1.85 -0.68 -2.39
CA PHE A 88 -1.72 -0.90 -0.95
C PHE A 88 -0.30 -0.56 -0.46
N CYS A 89 0.73 -0.88 -1.24
CA CYS A 89 2.13 -0.61 -0.87
C CYS A 89 2.43 0.88 -0.66
N CYS A 90 1.62 1.81 -1.20
CA CYS A 90 1.86 3.24 -0.99
C CYS A 90 1.41 3.74 0.39
N LEU A 91 0.68 2.92 1.16
CA LEU A 91 0.29 3.23 2.54
C LEU A 91 1.48 3.26 3.51
N PHE A 92 2.56 2.59 3.17
CA PHE A 92 3.80 2.58 3.93
C PHE A 92 4.59 3.87 3.67
N PRO A 93 5.41 4.35 4.62
CA PRO A 93 6.20 5.57 4.42
C PRO A 93 7.36 5.36 3.44
N GLU A 94 7.99 6.46 3.04
CA GLU A 94 9.26 6.45 2.32
C GLU A 94 10.30 5.65 3.10
N ASP A 95 11.20 4.98 2.38
CA ASP A 95 12.28 4.16 2.94
C ASP A 95 11.84 2.99 3.86
N TYR A 96 10.55 2.68 3.97
CA TYR A 96 10.08 1.58 4.82
C TYR A 96 10.46 0.21 4.25
N ASN A 97 11.03 -0.64 5.11
CA ASN A 97 11.25 -2.04 4.81
C ASN A 97 9.97 -2.82 5.10
N ILE A 98 9.26 -3.20 4.04
CA ILE A 98 8.01 -3.95 4.12
C ILE A 98 8.34 -5.45 4.21
N ASP A 99 7.90 -6.09 5.27
CA ASP A 99 7.99 -7.55 5.39
C ASP A 99 7.02 -8.26 4.43
N VAL A 100 7.48 -9.36 3.81
CA VAL A 100 6.71 -10.07 2.77
C VAL A 100 5.49 -10.76 3.37
N GLU A 101 5.66 -11.50 4.46
CA GLU A 101 4.56 -12.21 5.13
C GLU A 101 3.51 -11.20 5.60
N TRP A 102 3.97 -10.09 6.18
CA TRP A 102 3.13 -9.00 6.62
C TRP A 102 2.31 -8.39 5.48
N LEU A 103 2.95 -8.05 4.36
CA LEU A 103 2.25 -7.47 3.21
C LEU A 103 1.19 -8.41 2.64
N VAL A 104 1.49 -9.71 2.56
CA VAL A 104 0.55 -10.72 2.07
C VAL A 104 -0.63 -10.88 3.03
N GLY A 105 -0.38 -10.86 4.35
CA GLY A 105 -1.44 -10.85 5.37
C GLY A 105 -2.39 -9.66 5.22
N HIS A 106 -1.88 -8.46 4.93
CA HIS A 106 -2.72 -7.28 4.65
C HIS A 106 -3.58 -7.47 3.41
N TRP A 107 -3.01 -8.00 2.34
CA TRP A 107 -3.76 -8.24 1.10
C TRP A 107 -4.86 -9.28 1.30
N LEU A 108 -4.61 -10.33 2.09
CA LEU A 108 -5.64 -11.28 2.48
C LEU A 108 -6.73 -10.60 3.32
N ALA A 109 -6.35 -9.88 4.36
CA ALA A 109 -7.25 -9.21 5.29
C ALA A 109 -8.21 -8.23 4.61
N GLU A 110 -7.70 -7.47 3.65
CA GLU A 110 -8.49 -6.49 2.92
C GLU A 110 -9.46 -7.18 1.92
N GLY A 111 -9.16 -8.42 1.55
CA GLY A 111 -9.90 -9.23 0.58
C GLY A 111 -9.39 -9.08 -0.85
N LEU A 112 -8.11 -8.72 -1.03
CA LEU A 112 -7.46 -8.65 -2.35
C LEU A 112 -7.03 -10.03 -2.85
N LEU A 113 -6.71 -10.94 -1.92
CA LEU A 113 -6.45 -12.34 -2.19
C LEU A 113 -7.72 -13.14 -1.89
N GLU A 114 -8.02 -14.16 -2.71
CA GLU A 114 -9.14 -15.05 -2.39
C GLU A 114 -8.81 -15.85 -1.14
N GLU A 115 -9.83 -16.05 -0.30
CA GLU A 115 -9.72 -16.86 0.90
C GLU A 115 -9.50 -18.33 0.51
N HIS A 116 -8.36 -18.87 0.91
CA HIS A 116 -8.05 -20.29 0.83
C HIS A 116 -7.93 -20.86 2.24
N HIS A 117 -8.21 -22.15 2.39
CA HIS A 117 -8.02 -22.84 3.67
C HIS A 117 -6.54 -23.15 3.96
N ASP A 118 -5.66 -22.92 2.97
CA ASP A 118 -4.23 -23.17 3.06
C ASP A 118 -3.43 -21.85 3.03
N ILE A 119 -2.68 -21.60 4.10
CA ILE A 119 -1.81 -20.44 4.25
C ILE A 119 -0.66 -20.49 3.23
N GLU A 120 -0.16 -21.69 2.89
CA GLU A 120 0.92 -21.84 1.90
C GLU A 120 0.46 -21.39 0.52
N GLU A 121 -0.80 -21.64 0.15
CA GLU A 121 -1.39 -21.17 -1.10
C GLU A 121 -1.56 -19.65 -1.13
N VAL A 122 -2.02 -19.05 -0.02
CA VAL A 122 -2.12 -17.58 0.09
C VAL A 122 -0.75 -16.95 -0.05
N MET A 123 0.26 -17.47 0.65
CA MET A 123 1.65 -17.01 0.57
C MET A 123 2.22 -17.15 -0.83
N SER A 124 2.02 -18.29 -1.48
CA SER A 124 2.47 -18.53 -2.86
C SER A 124 1.85 -17.54 -3.85
N ARG A 125 0.55 -17.22 -3.69
CA ARG A 125 -0.14 -16.20 -4.50
C ARG A 125 0.41 -14.80 -4.23
N GLY A 126 0.58 -14.44 -2.96
CA GLY A 126 1.18 -13.17 -2.55
C GLY A 126 2.57 -12.96 -3.15
N ILE A 127 3.45 -13.96 -3.03
CA ILE A 127 4.80 -13.94 -3.62
C ILE A 127 4.73 -13.81 -5.15
N THR A 128 3.78 -14.48 -5.82
CA THR A 128 3.60 -14.34 -7.28
C THR A 128 3.26 -12.91 -7.68
N ILE A 129 2.42 -12.21 -6.91
CA ILE A 129 2.09 -10.80 -7.12
C ILE A 129 3.33 -9.93 -6.89
N ILE A 130 4.07 -10.16 -5.81
CA ILE A 130 5.31 -9.44 -5.48
C ILE A 130 6.34 -9.57 -6.61
N GLU A 131 6.60 -10.79 -7.10
CA GLU A 131 7.52 -11.02 -8.22
C GLU A 131 7.04 -10.33 -9.48
N THR A 132 5.73 -10.30 -9.74
CA THR A 132 5.14 -9.58 -10.88
C THR A 132 5.36 -8.06 -10.80
N LEU A 133 5.36 -7.49 -9.60
CA LEU A 133 5.62 -6.06 -9.38
C LEU A 133 7.13 -5.75 -9.47
N LYS A 134 7.98 -6.64 -8.93
CA LYS A 134 9.45 -6.56 -9.05
C LYS A 134 9.90 -6.64 -10.50
N ASP A 135 9.32 -7.55 -11.28
CA ASP A 135 9.60 -7.71 -12.71
C ASP A 135 9.28 -6.45 -13.54
N ARG A 136 8.42 -5.58 -13.03
CA ARG A 136 8.08 -4.27 -13.63
C ARG A 136 8.83 -3.10 -13.00
N SER A 137 9.77 -3.35 -12.10
CA SER A 137 10.48 -2.33 -11.31
C SER A 137 9.55 -1.43 -10.48
N LEU A 138 8.36 -1.93 -10.10
CA LEU A 138 7.41 -1.19 -9.26
C LEU A 138 7.65 -1.41 -7.76
N LEU A 139 8.27 -2.54 -7.41
CA LEU A 139 8.80 -2.84 -6.09
C LEU A 139 10.26 -3.27 -6.20
N GLU A 140 11.03 -2.99 -5.16
CA GLU A 140 12.45 -3.32 -5.06
C GLU A 140 12.68 -4.32 -3.92
N GLN A 141 13.59 -5.27 -4.15
CA GLN A 141 14.06 -6.18 -3.11
C GLN A 141 15.14 -5.49 -2.27
N CYS A 142 14.95 -5.50 -0.95
CA CYS A 142 15.93 -5.07 0.03
C CYS A 142 16.60 -6.27 0.72
N GLN A 143 17.48 -6.00 1.68
CA GLN A 143 18.16 -7.02 2.46
C GLN A 143 17.16 -7.82 3.32
N PHE A 144 17.49 -9.08 3.62
CA PHE A 144 16.67 -9.94 4.51
C PHE A 144 15.22 -10.13 4.04
N GLU A 145 15.03 -10.34 2.74
CA GLU A 145 13.72 -10.60 2.13
C GLU A 145 12.70 -9.45 2.22
N SER A 146 13.04 -8.30 2.79
CA SER A 146 12.14 -7.14 2.81
C SER A 146 11.99 -6.48 1.43
N LEU A 147 10.86 -5.81 1.24
CA LEU A 147 10.50 -5.07 0.04
C LEU A 147 10.52 -3.57 0.32
N LYS A 148 10.72 -2.78 -0.74
CA LYS A 148 10.57 -1.33 -0.69
C LYS A 148 9.92 -0.81 -1.95
N ILE A 149 9.17 0.28 -1.81
CA ILE A 149 8.70 1.10 -2.93
C ILE A 149 9.61 2.32 -3.06
N HIS A 150 10.08 2.62 -4.28
CA HIS A 150 10.88 3.82 -4.51
C HIS A 150 10.01 5.07 -4.32
N ASP A 151 10.53 6.11 -3.70
CA ASP A 151 9.78 7.33 -3.29
C ASP A 151 8.94 7.94 -4.44
N ILE A 152 9.53 8.11 -5.63
CA ILE A 152 8.80 8.59 -6.81
C ILE A 152 7.67 7.62 -7.23
N ILE A 153 7.88 6.31 -7.18
CA ILE A 153 6.85 5.32 -7.50
C ILE A 153 5.73 5.38 -6.45
N ARG A 154 6.10 5.57 -5.19
CA ARG A 154 5.16 5.78 -4.09
C ARG A 154 4.33 7.04 -4.30
N ASP A 155 4.94 8.17 -4.67
CA ASP A 155 4.23 9.42 -4.94
C ASP A 155 3.23 9.29 -6.09
N VAL A 156 3.63 8.60 -7.16
CA VAL A 156 2.72 8.29 -8.28
C VAL A 156 1.58 7.39 -7.82
N SER A 157 1.85 6.43 -6.94
CA SER A 157 0.83 5.52 -6.40
C SER A 157 -0.16 6.25 -5.50
N ILE A 158 0.32 7.17 -4.65
CA ILE A 158 -0.52 8.05 -3.84
C ILE A 158 -1.40 8.90 -4.75
N TRP A 159 -0.81 9.51 -5.79
CA TRP A 159 -1.55 10.30 -6.76
C TRP A 159 -2.63 9.46 -7.45
N ILE A 160 -2.30 8.29 -7.98
CA ILE A 160 -3.26 7.35 -8.58
C ILE A 160 -4.38 7.06 -7.58
N SER A 161 -4.05 6.61 -6.36
CA SER A 161 -5.04 6.27 -5.33
C SER A 161 -5.95 7.43 -4.89
N SER A 162 -5.58 8.68 -5.21
CA SER A 162 -6.39 9.86 -4.93
C SER A 162 -7.41 10.21 -6.03
N LEU A 163 -7.20 9.67 -7.25
CA LEU A 163 -8.03 9.95 -8.42
C LEU A 163 -9.47 9.46 -8.22
N PRO A 164 -10.49 10.22 -8.69
CA PRO A 164 -11.90 9.83 -8.54
C PRO A 164 -12.29 8.54 -9.25
N GLU A 165 -11.50 8.12 -10.25
CA GLU A 165 -11.76 6.93 -11.07
C GLU A 165 -11.37 5.63 -10.36
N ASN A 166 -10.57 5.71 -9.28
CA ASN A 166 -10.18 4.52 -8.52
C ASN A 166 -11.25 4.13 -7.51
N GLU A 167 -11.68 2.87 -7.59
CA GLU A 167 -12.68 2.29 -6.68
C GLU A 167 -12.16 2.21 -5.23
N CYS A 168 -10.84 2.11 -5.05
CA CYS A 168 -10.20 2.04 -3.73
C CYS A 168 -9.38 3.31 -3.48
N ARG A 169 -9.98 4.30 -2.83
CA ARG A 169 -9.32 5.59 -2.54
C ARG A 169 -8.51 5.52 -1.27
N SER A 170 -7.33 6.13 -1.29
CA SER A 170 -6.42 6.15 -0.13
C SER A 170 -6.14 7.56 0.39
N LEU A 171 -6.12 7.71 1.71
CA LEU A 171 -5.55 8.87 2.39
C LEU A 171 -4.19 8.46 2.97
N VAL A 172 -3.11 8.90 2.34
CA VAL A 172 -1.74 8.59 2.76
C VAL A 172 -1.11 9.78 3.44
N ARG A 173 -0.84 9.63 4.73
CA ARG A 173 -0.16 10.60 5.61
C ARG A 173 0.96 9.94 6.40
N SER A 174 1.49 8.82 5.91
CA SER A 174 2.58 8.08 6.57
C SER A 174 3.93 8.79 6.44
N GLY A 175 4.71 8.88 7.52
CA GLY A 175 6.11 9.31 7.47
C GLY A 175 6.34 10.82 7.29
N ILE A 176 5.30 11.65 7.37
CA ILE A 176 5.43 13.11 7.10
C ILE A 176 5.70 13.94 8.37
N GLY A 177 5.84 13.28 9.53
CA GLY A 177 6.15 13.92 10.80
C GLY A 177 4.96 14.64 11.45
N LEU A 178 3.73 14.16 11.24
CA LEU A 178 2.54 14.72 11.90
C LEU A 178 2.62 14.57 13.42
N GLU A 179 2.27 15.63 14.13
CA GLU A 179 2.14 15.63 15.60
C GLU A 179 0.67 15.48 16.04
N GLU A 180 -0.27 15.88 15.17
CA GLU A 180 -1.71 15.82 15.40
C GLU A 180 -2.44 15.29 14.17
N MET A 181 -3.47 14.48 14.37
CA MET A 181 -4.40 14.08 13.32
C MET A 181 -5.55 15.09 13.23
N ARG A 182 -5.72 15.69 12.05
CA ARG A 182 -6.89 16.53 11.74
C ARG A 182 -7.92 15.71 10.97
N GLU A 183 -9.20 15.89 11.29
CA GLU A 183 -10.31 15.12 10.72
C GLU A 183 -10.57 15.40 9.22
N ASP A 184 -9.89 16.40 8.66
CA ASP A 184 -10.14 17.09 7.39
C ASP A 184 -10.71 16.22 6.25
N GLY A 185 -12.04 16.03 6.29
CA GLY A 185 -12.84 15.45 5.24
C GLY A 185 -12.72 13.93 5.07
N LEU A 186 -12.35 13.18 6.12
CA LEU A 186 -12.35 11.70 6.08
C LEU A 186 -13.71 11.13 5.67
N SER A 187 -14.78 11.57 6.35
CA SER A 187 -16.18 11.20 6.07
C SER A 187 -16.61 11.67 4.66
N VAL A 188 -16.32 12.93 4.32
CA VAL A 188 -16.78 13.58 3.08
C VAL A 188 -16.13 12.99 1.81
N LYS A 189 -14.88 12.53 1.89
CA LYS A 189 -14.11 12.10 0.72
C LYS A 189 -14.23 10.60 0.42
N SER A 190 -14.88 9.82 1.30
CA SER A 190 -15.08 8.37 1.14
C SER A 190 -13.79 7.63 0.79
N TYR A 191 -12.93 7.44 1.80
CA TYR A 191 -11.70 6.65 1.67
C TYR A 191 -11.93 5.17 2.02
N ASN A 192 -11.14 4.29 1.41
CA ASN A 192 -11.08 2.87 1.75
C ASN A 192 -9.87 2.57 2.63
N ARG A 193 -8.73 3.19 2.34
CA ARG A 193 -7.47 3.02 3.05
C ARG A 193 -7.01 4.33 3.66
N VAL A 194 -6.61 4.29 4.91
CA VAL A 194 -6.11 5.46 5.65
C VAL A 194 -4.82 5.06 6.34
N SER A 195 -3.74 5.81 6.12
CA SER A 195 -2.46 5.55 6.77
C SER A 195 -1.87 6.81 7.38
N PHE A 196 -1.59 6.74 8.67
CA PHE A 196 -0.83 7.70 9.48
C PHE A 196 0.39 7.04 10.12
N MET A 197 0.91 5.94 9.55
CA MET A 197 2.09 5.25 10.06
C MET A 197 3.31 6.17 10.19
N CYS A 198 4.22 5.84 11.11
CA CYS A 198 5.53 6.49 11.27
C CYS A 198 5.45 8.01 11.41
N ASN A 199 4.53 8.50 12.24
CA ASN A 199 4.43 9.91 12.60
C ASN A 199 4.79 10.11 14.08
N LYS A 200 4.57 11.33 14.59
CA LYS A 200 4.76 11.73 15.99
C LYS A 200 3.42 11.99 16.67
N ILE A 201 2.35 11.34 16.22
CA ILE A 201 1.00 11.58 16.73
C ILE A 201 0.99 11.22 18.22
N MET A 202 0.53 12.16 19.03
CA MET A 202 0.37 11.98 20.48
C MET A 202 -1.07 11.65 20.85
N GLU A 203 -2.02 12.23 20.10
CA GLU A 203 -3.45 12.20 20.40
C GLU A 203 -4.24 12.03 19.11
N LEU A 204 -5.33 11.24 19.18
CA LEU A 204 -6.32 11.15 18.11
C LEU A 204 -7.57 11.95 18.50
N PRO A 205 -8.40 12.40 17.53
CA PRO A 205 -9.69 13.00 17.82
C PRO A 205 -10.54 12.07 18.69
N ASN A 206 -11.28 12.63 19.64
CA ASN A 206 -12.13 11.83 20.53
C ASN A 206 -13.21 11.07 19.75
N ALA A 207 -13.76 11.68 18.69
CA ALA A 207 -14.78 11.10 17.84
C ALA A 207 -14.60 11.60 16.41
N LEU A 208 -15.18 10.88 15.44
CA LEU A 208 -15.26 11.30 14.04
C LEU A 208 -16.70 11.18 13.54
N GLU A 209 -17.01 11.92 12.47
CA GLU A 209 -18.15 11.55 11.63
C GLU A 209 -17.96 10.14 11.06
N GLU A 210 -19.06 9.44 10.82
CA GLU A 210 -19.03 8.06 10.32
C GLU A 210 -18.23 7.95 9.01
N CYS A 211 -17.31 7.01 8.99
CA CYS A 211 -16.44 6.68 7.86
C CYS A 211 -16.73 5.24 7.40
N PRO A 212 -17.92 4.97 6.81
CA PRO A 212 -18.41 3.60 6.60
C PRO A 212 -17.63 2.82 5.53
N THR A 213 -16.84 3.50 4.69
CA THR A 213 -16.09 2.89 3.58
C THR A 213 -14.68 2.47 3.94
N VAL A 214 -14.14 2.94 5.07
CA VAL A 214 -12.75 2.67 5.46
C VAL A 214 -12.64 1.23 5.95
N THR A 215 -11.82 0.45 5.25
CA THR A 215 -11.51 -0.95 5.57
C THR A 215 -10.12 -1.11 6.18
N THR A 216 -9.23 -0.14 5.97
CA THR A 216 -7.84 -0.22 6.40
C THR A 216 -7.46 1.08 7.11
N LEU A 217 -7.04 0.97 8.37
CA LEU A 217 -6.49 2.08 9.16
C LEU A 217 -5.11 1.68 9.70
N LEU A 218 -4.08 2.38 9.22
CA LEU A 218 -2.70 2.16 9.64
C LEU A 218 -2.17 3.31 10.51
N LEU A 219 -1.70 3.02 11.71
CA LEU A 219 -1.23 3.90 12.77
C LEU A 219 0.11 3.45 13.37
N GLU A 220 0.70 2.35 12.89
CA GLU A 220 1.95 1.80 13.44
C GLU A 220 3.07 2.87 13.53
N ASN A 221 3.98 2.70 14.49
CA ASN A 221 5.17 3.55 14.68
C ASN A 221 4.87 5.02 15.05
N ASN A 222 3.70 5.29 15.64
CA ASN A 222 3.42 6.51 16.40
C ASN A 222 3.82 6.34 17.87
N GLN A 223 5.11 6.46 18.20
CA GLN A 223 5.65 6.07 19.52
C GLN A 223 5.03 6.80 20.72
N MET A 224 4.46 7.99 20.51
CA MET A 224 3.87 8.80 21.57
C MET A 224 2.34 8.62 21.69
N LEU A 225 1.70 7.94 20.74
CA LEU A 225 0.28 7.62 20.83
C LEU A 225 0.13 6.54 21.90
N VAL A 226 -0.66 6.82 22.94
CA VAL A 226 -0.81 5.92 24.10
C VAL A 226 -2.13 5.15 24.07
N HIS A 227 -3.18 5.74 23.50
CA HIS A 227 -4.51 5.17 23.44
C HIS A 227 -5.21 5.60 22.16
N ILE A 228 -6.17 4.79 21.70
CA ILE A 228 -7.13 5.18 20.68
C ILE A 228 -8.49 5.36 21.37
N PRO A 229 -9.17 6.51 21.20
CA PRO A 229 -10.52 6.70 21.70
C PRO A 229 -11.51 5.69 21.08
N ASP A 230 -12.43 5.17 21.89
CA ASP A 230 -13.39 4.17 21.42
C ASP A 230 -14.33 4.75 20.35
N GLU A 231 -14.84 5.96 20.56
CA GLU A 231 -15.73 6.66 19.63
C GLU A 231 -15.05 6.99 18.30
N PHE A 232 -13.72 7.18 18.29
CA PHE A 232 -12.93 7.30 17.07
C PHE A 232 -12.96 6.02 16.25
N LEU A 233 -12.73 4.85 16.87
CA LEU A 233 -12.74 3.57 16.16
C LEU A 233 -14.15 3.20 15.67
N LEU A 234 -15.16 3.50 16.47
CA LEU A 234 -16.55 3.23 16.14
C LEU A 234 -17.04 4.01 14.91
N ALA A 235 -16.33 5.04 14.46
CA ALA A 235 -16.61 5.70 13.19
C ALA A 235 -16.35 4.81 11.96
N PHE A 236 -15.45 3.82 12.06
CA PHE A 236 -15.04 2.96 10.96
C PHE A 236 -15.82 1.63 10.94
N LYS A 237 -17.08 1.67 10.51
CA LYS A 237 -18.01 0.51 10.57
C LYS A 237 -17.57 -0.73 9.78
N SER A 238 -16.74 -0.54 8.76
CA SER A 238 -16.28 -1.62 7.86
C SER A 238 -14.79 -1.95 8.06
N LEU A 239 -14.20 -1.55 9.19
CA LEU A 239 -12.78 -1.71 9.43
C LEU A 239 -12.39 -3.19 9.48
N LYS A 240 -11.49 -3.59 8.58
CA LYS A 240 -10.95 -4.95 8.46
C LYS A 240 -9.54 -5.08 9.01
N ILE A 241 -8.76 -4.00 8.91
CA ILE A 241 -7.35 -3.92 9.29
C ILE A 241 -7.14 -2.73 10.23
N LEU A 242 -6.58 -3.04 11.40
CA LEU A 242 -6.02 -2.08 12.35
C LEU A 242 -4.63 -2.60 12.79
N ASP A 243 -3.59 -1.82 12.58
CA ASP A 243 -2.18 -2.16 12.90
C ASP A 243 -1.68 -1.50 14.19
N TRP A 244 -2.60 -1.28 15.14
CA TRP A 244 -2.33 -0.64 16.43
C TRP A 244 -2.75 -1.55 17.60
N SER A 245 -2.27 -1.20 18.81
CA SER A 245 -2.58 -1.92 20.04
C SER A 245 -4.07 -2.09 20.32
N LEU A 246 -4.40 -3.03 21.21
CA LEU A 246 -5.76 -3.46 21.50
C LEU A 246 -6.61 -2.36 22.16
N PRO A 247 -7.64 -1.82 21.47
CA PRO A 247 -8.59 -0.90 22.09
C PRO A 247 -9.60 -1.66 22.98
N PRO A 248 -10.16 -1.03 24.02
CA PRO A 248 -11.20 -1.62 24.87
C PRO A 248 -12.45 -2.06 24.10
N CYS A 249 -12.86 -1.29 23.07
CA CYS A 249 -14.07 -1.55 22.27
C CYS A 249 -13.88 -2.52 21.09
N LEU A 250 -12.79 -3.30 21.09
CA LEU A 250 -12.45 -4.19 19.99
C LEU A 250 -13.59 -5.20 19.66
N ASP A 251 -14.34 -5.63 20.66
CA ASP A 251 -15.48 -6.55 20.52
C ASP A 251 -16.62 -6.02 19.62
N GLN A 252 -16.65 -4.71 19.37
CA GLN A 252 -17.65 -4.05 18.50
C GLN A 252 -17.21 -3.98 17.03
N LEU A 253 -15.95 -4.30 16.71
CA LEU A 253 -15.42 -4.30 15.34
C LEU A 253 -15.75 -5.62 14.63
N VAL A 254 -17.04 -5.91 14.43
CA VAL A 254 -17.52 -7.21 13.96
C VAL A 254 -17.07 -7.61 12.54
N GLU A 255 -16.60 -6.65 11.74
CA GLU A 255 -16.04 -6.88 10.39
C GLU A 255 -14.52 -7.10 10.39
N LEU A 256 -13.87 -6.99 11.55
CA LEU A 256 -12.42 -7.11 11.66
C LEU A 256 -11.97 -8.53 11.27
N ARG A 257 -11.07 -8.62 10.30
CA ARG A 257 -10.54 -9.88 9.77
C ARG A 257 -9.13 -10.13 10.23
N VAL A 258 -8.33 -9.08 10.30
CA VAL A 258 -6.95 -9.20 10.75
C VAL A 258 -6.66 -8.11 11.76
N LEU A 259 -6.11 -8.55 12.89
CA LEU A 259 -5.67 -7.70 13.98
C LEU A 259 -4.17 -7.87 14.14
N LEU A 260 -3.44 -6.78 13.90
CA LEU A 260 -1.99 -6.79 13.92
C LEU A 260 -1.50 -6.03 15.14
N LEU A 261 -0.96 -6.79 16.09
CA LEU A 261 -0.42 -6.28 17.34
C LEU A 261 1.09 -6.33 17.27
N GLN A 262 1.66 -5.33 16.63
CA GLN A 262 3.11 -5.20 16.50
C GLN A 262 3.65 -4.22 17.54
N SER A 263 4.79 -4.58 18.16
CA SER A 263 5.50 -3.73 19.12
C SER A 263 4.66 -3.25 20.32
N CYS A 264 3.58 -3.97 20.63
CA CYS A 264 2.74 -3.73 21.81
C CYS A 264 3.40 -4.31 23.07
N ARG A 265 4.59 -3.80 23.44
CA ARG A 265 5.42 -4.36 24.52
C ARG A 265 4.76 -4.29 25.90
N SER A 266 3.87 -3.32 26.12
CA SER A 266 3.13 -3.19 27.37
C SER A 266 1.89 -4.09 27.42
N LEU A 267 1.57 -4.76 26.31
CA LEU A 267 0.39 -5.60 26.23
C LEU A 267 0.73 -7.00 26.74
N GLU A 268 0.25 -7.31 27.94
CA GLU A 268 0.48 -8.59 28.62
C GLU A 268 -0.66 -9.60 28.40
N THR A 269 -1.87 -9.13 28.09
CA THR A 269 -3.07 -9.96 27.90
C THR A 269 -3.94 -9.43 26.76
N LEU A 270 -4.56 -10.34 25.99
CA LEU A 270 -5.59 -9.98 25.01
C LEU A 270 -6.93 -9.73 25.73
N PRO A 271 -7.72 -8.70 25.36
CA PRO A 271 -9.07 -8.51 25.86
C PRO A 271 -9.98 -9.62 25.30
N PRO A 272 -11.20 -9.75 25.83
CA PRO A 272 -12.18 -10.69 25.32
C PRO A 272 -12.57 -10.33 23.87
N VAL A 273 -11.97 -11.02 22.90
CA VAL A 273 -12.29 -10.86 21.47
C VAL A 273 -13.48 -11.71 21.02
N GLY A 274 -14.25 -12.30 21.94
CA GLY A 274 -15.34 -13.22 21.61
C GLY A 274 -16.43 -12.61 20.71
N GLY A 275 -16.47 -11.28 20.57
CA GLY A 275 -17.32 -10.55 19.63
C GLY A 275 -16.79 -10.47 18.18
N LEU A 276 -15.50 -10.76 17.95
CA LEU A 276 -14.85 -10.70 16.65
C LEU A 276 -15.07 -11.98 15.81
N ALA A 277 -16.32 -12.27 15.46
CA ALA A 277 -16.71 -13.50 14.77
C ALA A 277 -16.07 -13.70 13.39
N LYS A 278 -15.54 -12.63 12.77
CA LYS A 278 -14.90 -12.65 11.44
C LYS A 278 -13.38 -12.59 11.48
N LEU A 279 -12.77 -12.59 12.67
CA LEU A 279 -11.33 -12.53 12.78
C LEU A 279 -10.70 -13.83 12.26
N GLN A 280 -9.85 -13.69 11.26
CA GLN A 280 -9.14 -14.76 10.57
C GLN A 280 -7.70 -14.87 11.05
N GLU A 281 -7.05 -13.74 11.33
CA GLU A 281 -5.64 -13.71 11.72
C GLU A 281 -5.40 -12.73 12.87
N LEU A 282 -4.68 -13.22 13.88
CA LEU A 282 -4.10 -12.41 14.94
C LEU A 282 -2.59 -12.54 14.84
N VAL A 283 -1.93 -11.48 14.38
CA VAL A 283 -0.47 -11.43 14.37
C VAL A 283 -0.01 -10.66 15.60
N CYS A 284 0.76 -11.33 16.45
CA CYS A 284 1.36 -10.73 17.64
C CYS A 284 2.89 -10.78 17.48
N SER A 285 3.51 -9.63 17.26
CA SER A 285 4.97 -9.52 17.15
C SER A 285 5.50 -8.51 18.17
N HIS A 286 6.58 -8.88 18.86
CA HIS A 286 7.21 -8.02 19.88
C HIS A 286 6.23 -7.52 20.97
N THR A 287 5.30 -8.38 21.40
CA THR A 287 4.38 -8.13 22.52
C THR A 287 4.86 -8.84 23.79
N SER A 288 4.29 -8.49 24.95
CA SER A 288 4.54 -9.21 26.22
C SER A 288 3.43 -10.21 26.54
N ILE A 289 2.66 -10.62 25.54
CA ILE A 289 1.53 -11.53 25.72
C ILE A 289 2.08 -12.90 26.15
N ALA A 290 1.78 -13.30 27.38
CA ALA A 290 2.29 -14.54 27.94
C ALA A 290 1.51 -15.78 27.46
N ALA A 291 0.22 -15.62 27.13
CA ALA A 291 -0.64 -16.68 26.63
C ALA A 291 -1.84 -16.13 25.85
N LEU A 292 -2.28 -16.88 24.84
CA LEU A 292 -3.57 -16.63 24.18
C LEU A 292 -4.73 -17.09 25.10
N PRO A 293 -5.84 -16.33 25.17
CA PRO A 293 -7.03 -16.75 25.92
C PRO A 293 -7.54 -18.11 25.42
N GLU A 294 -8.08 -18.94 26.31
CA GLU A 294 -8.60 -20.29 25.98
C GLU A 294 -9.61 -20.29 24.81
N VAL A 295 -10.34 -19.19 24.63
CA VAL A 295 -11.31 -18.96 23.55
C VAL A 295 -10.67 -19.03 22.14
N TRP A 296 -9.34 -18.93 22.03
CA TRP A 296 -8.59 -18.98 20.77
C TRP A 296 -7.98 -20.35 20.44
N LYS A 297 -8.06 -21.33 21.35
CA LYS A 297 -7.38 -22.63 21.20
C LYS A 297 -8.22 -23.68 20.46
N SER A 298 -9.38 -23.29 19.92
CA SER A 298 -10.34 -24.16 19.20
C SER A 298 -10.48 -23.73 17.75
#